data_AF-A0A2D9T0N6-F1
#
_entry.id   AF-A0A2D9T0N6-F1
#
_cell.length_a   1.000
_cell.length_b   1.000
_cell.length_c   1.000
_cell.angle_alpha   90.00
_cell.angle_beta   90.00
_cell.angle_gamma   90.00
#
_symmetry.space_group_name_H-M   'P 1'
#
loop_
_entity.id
_entity.type
_entity.pdbx_description
1 polymer ?
#
loop_
_entity_poly.entity_id
_entity_poly.type
_entity_poly.pdbx_seq_one_letter_code
_entity_poly.pdbx_strand_id
1 'polypeptide(L)'
;MDHHHVEYSEEEYVPFVTEPLLRARMRRPSGKVSVPVLLAPDQVVDGSWEVARWAETHGGGAPLLTDEVACRRWDELAQAAMAMGRARVARATLDDPEAQAEALPPFVPKSLRGASSGVARWACRKLLSKYGPGDPGAMNEVLDEARDAIGDGDHVLRAFSYADILVAGALEFVSPYAGGPKGTRAGHRRYRRGPATRRAWTNARLADEYGDLLEWRDRLYARHR
;
A
#
# COMPACT_ATOMS: atom_id res chain seq x y z
N MET A 1 9.18 -9.52 -3.36
CA MET A 1 8.75 -10.77 -4.02
C MET A 1 9.07 -10.74 -5.50
N ASP A 2 8.33 -9.98 -6.33
CA ASP A 2 8.55 -9.90 -7.79
C ASP A 2 10.01 -9.61 -8.19
N HIS A 3 10.59 -8.54 -7.64
CA HIS A 3 11.98 -8.14 -7.92
C HIS A 3 12.99 -9.24 -7.60
N HIS A 4 12.78 -9.99 -6.52
CA HIS A 4 13.67 -11.07 -6.12
C HIS A 4 13.31 -12.41 -6.78
N HIS A 5 12.40 -12.43 -7.75
CA HIS A 5 11.95 -13.64 -8.45
C HIS A 5 11.49 -14.77 -7.52
N VAL A 6 10.94 -14.41 -6.36
CA VAL A 6 10.35 -15.38 -5.43
C VAL A 6 9.01 -15.82 -5.99
N GLU A 7 8.76 -17.13 -6.06
CA GLU A 7 7.44 -17.67 -6.37
C GLU A 7 6.50 -17.50 -5.16
N TYR A 8 5.31 -16.95 -5.40
CA TYR A 8 4.33 -16.72 -4.35
C TYR A 8 2.91 -16.72 -4.89
N SER A 9 1.94 -16.99 -4.01
CA SER A 9 0.52 -16.78 -4.26
C SER A 9 0.02 -15.59 -3.42
N GLU A 10 -0.82 -14.74 -4.03
CA GLU A 10 -1.44 -13.62 -3.32
C GLU A 10 -2.80 -14.06 -2.72
N GLU A 11 -2.96 -13.87 -1.41
CA GLU A 11 -4.26 -13.96 -0.75
C GLU A 11 -4.74 -12.54 -0.36
N GLU A 12 -5.92 -12.15 -0.83
CA GLU A 12 -6.51 -10.84 -0.54
C GLU A 12 -7.00 -10.80 0.93
N TYR A 13 -6.45 -9.87 1.72
CA TYR A 13 -6.92 -9.61 3.07
C TYR A 13 -8.14 -8.68 3.05
N VAL A 14 -9.28 -9.21 3.47
CA VAL A 14 -10.53 -8.47 3.64
C VAL A 14 -10.78 -8.36 5.14
N PRO A 15 -10.66 -7.16 5.75
CA PRO A 15 -10.92 -6.95 7.17
C PRO A 15 -12.24 -7.59 7.61
N PHE A 16 -12.24 -8.20 8.80
CA PHE A 16 -13.37 -8.92 9.42
C PHE A 16 -13.82 -10.22 8.72
N VAL A 17 -13.52 -10.42 7.44
CA VAL A 17 -13.89 -11.63 6.70
C VAL A 17 -12.77 -12.66 6.75
N THR A 18 -11.57 -12.29 6.30
CA THR A 18 -10.41 -13.21 6.27
C THR A 18 -9.50 -13.05 7.48
N GLU A 19 -9.74 -12.04 8.33
CA GLU A 19 -8.95 -11.78 9.54
C GLU A 19 -8.91 -12.95 10.55
N PRO A 20 -10.03 -13.62 10.88
CA PRO A 20 -9.99 -14.75 11.82
C PRO A 20 -9.07 -15.89 11.34
N LEU A 21 -9.13 -16.22 10.05
CA LEU A 21 -8.28 -17.23 9.44
C LEU A 21 -6.79 -16.81 9.48
N LEU A 22 -6.50 -15.56 9.15
CA LEU A 22 -5.15 -15.01 9.23
C LEU A 22 -4.62 -15.09 10.67
N ARG A 23 -5.42 -14.71 11.67
CA ARG A 23 -5.07 -14.80 13.09
C ARG A 23 -4.73 -16.22 13.52
N ALA A 24 -5.53 -17.20 13.10
CA ALA A 24 -5.27 -18.60 13.39
C ALA A 24 -3.93 -19.07 12.80
N ARG A 25 -3.65 -18.71 11.53
CA ARG A 25 -2.37 -19.03 10.86
C ARG A 25 -1.17 -18.34 11.52
N MET A 26 -1.33 -17.10 11.95
CA MET A 26 -0.31 -16.34 12.70
C MET A 26 -0.20 -16.77 14.18
N ARG A 27 -1.08 -17.66 14.66
CA ARG A 27 -1.21 -18.03 16.08
C ARG A 27 -1.34 -16.81 17.01
N ARG A 28 -2.04 -15.77 16.55
CA ARG A 28 -2.20 -14.48 17.23
C ARG A 28 -3.69 -14.15 17.48
N PRO A 29 -4.30 -14.65 18.57
CA PRO A 29 -5.74 -14.51 18.80
C PRO A 29 -6.19 -13.08 19.12
N SER A 30 -5.30 -12.22 19.62
CA SER A 30 -5.60 -10.82 20.00
C SER A 30 -4.52 -9.84 19.51
N GLY A 31 -4.75 -8.54 19.64
CA GLY A 31 -3.80 -7.50 19.23
C GLY A 31 -3.88 -7.11 17.74
N LYS A 32 -3.00 -6.20 17.32
CA LYS A 32 -2.96 -5.65 15.96
C LYS A 32 -2.49 -6.72 14.95
N VAL A 33 -3.28 -6.89 13.88
CA VAL A 33 -2.90 -7.66 12.69
C VAL A 33 -2.86 -6.70 11.52
N SER A 34 -1.71 -6.60 10.88
CA SER A 34 -1.49 -5.80 9.69
C SER A 34 -0.92 -6.70 8.61
N VAL A 35 -1.24 -6.38 7.37
CA VAL A 35 -0.63 -6.98 6.18
C VAL A 35 0.35 -5.97 5.56
N PRO A 36 1.39 -6.41 4.84
CA PRO A 36 1.65 -7.79 4.38
C PRO A 36 2.10 -8.74 5.50
N VAL A 37 1.71 -10.02 5.35
CA VAL A 37 2.21 -11.17 6.10
C VAL A 37 2.58 -12.23 5.07
N LEU A 38 3.76 -12.80 5.19
CA LEU A 38 4.19 -13.94 4.39
C LEU A 38 4.04 -15.21 5.22
N LEU A 39 3.31 -16.17 4.67
CA LEU A 39 3.22 -17.52 5.20
C LEU A 39 4.25 -18.38 4.44
N ALA A 40 5.48 -18.42 4.95
CA ALA A 40 6.53 -19.28 4.40
C ALA A 40 6.33 -20.72 4.89
N PRO A 41 6.95 -21.73 4.24
CA PRO A 41 6.79 -23.14 4.62
C PRO A 41 7.15 -23.45 6.08
N ASP A 42 8.15 -22.73 6.61
CA ASP A 42 8.76 -22.96 7.92
C ASP A 42 8.40 -21.89 8.95
N GLN A 43 7.90 -20.73 8.53
CA GLN A 43 7.69 -19.58 9.41
C GLN A 43 6.60 -18.61 8.92
N VAL A 44 6.10 -17.80 9.85
CA VAL A 44 5.23 -16.66 9.55
C VAL A 44 6.05 -15.39 9.68
N VAL A 45 6.20 -14.65 8.58
CA VAL A 45 6.95 -13.39 8.53
C VAL A 45 5.96 -12.23 8.49
N ASP A 46 5.99 -11.39 9.51
CA ASP A 46 5.01 -10.32 9.74
C ASP A 46 5.64 -8.94 9.50
N GLY A 47 4.99 -8.11 8.67
CA GLY A 47 5.43 -6.75 8.36
C GLY A 47 6.22 -6.64 7.06
N SER A 48 6.07 -5.50 6.37
CA SER A 48 6.69 -5.26 5.06
C SER A 48 8.22 -5.36 5.11
N TRP A 49 8.85 -4.83 6.16
CA TRP A 49 10.30 -4.90 6.34
C TRP A 49 10.81 -6.34 6.45
N GLU A 50 10.23 -7.14 7.33
CA GLU A 50 10.66 -8.54 7.51
C GLU A 50 10.38 -9.37 6.26
N VAL A 51 9.25 -9.12 5.58
CA VAL A 51 8.96 -9.76 4.28
C VAL A 51 10.00 -9.36 3.22
N ALA A 52 10.44 -8.10 3.19
CA ALA A 52 11.49 -7.64 2.29
C ALA A 52 12.83 -8.33 2.59
N ARG A 53 13.24 -8.40 3.86
CA ARG A 53 14.46 -9.11 4.30
C ARG A 53 14.41 -10.61 4.01
N TRP A 54 13.25 -11.21 4.19
CA TRP A 54 13.05 -12.61 3.84
C TRP A 54 13.24 -12.81 2.33
N ALA A 55 12.65 -11.96 1.50
CA ALA A 55 12.79 -12.03 0.05
C ALA A 55 14.23 -11.75 -0.43
N GLU A 56 14.93 -10.82 0.22
CA GLU A 56 16.35 -10.53 0.00
C GLU A 56 17.22 -11.77 0.23
N THR A 57 16.93 -12.54 1.27
CA THR A 57 17.68 -13.76 1.62
C THR A 57 17.32 -14.97 0.76
N HIS A 58 16.06 -15.10 0.32
CA HIS A 58 15.54 -16.33 -0.30
C HIS A 58 15.33 -16.23 -1.82
N GLY A 59 15.43 -15.04 -2.41
CA GLY A 59 15.28 -14.85 -3.84
C GLY A 59 16.60 -14.63 -4.58
N GLY A 60 16.52 -14.38 -5.89
CA GLY A 60 17.66 -14.26 -6.79
C GLY A 60 17.84 -12.89 -7.44
N GLY A 61 17.00 -11.91 -7.12
CA GLY A 61 17.10 -10.55 -7.67
C GLY A 61 18.26 -9.75 -7.07
N ALA A 62 18.65 -8.67 -7.74
CA ALA A 62 19.69 -7.76 -7.25
C ALA A 62 19.33 -7.20 -5.86
N PRO A 63 20.31 -6.93 -4.97
CA PRO A 63 19.99 -6.50 -3.63
C PRO A 63 19.21 -5.19 -3.55
N LEU A 64 18.14 -5.15 -2.73
CA LEU A 64 17.34 -3.94 -2.48
C LEU A 64 17.68 -3.29 -1.14
N LEU A 65 18.26 -4.05 -0.22
CA LEU A 65 18.62 -3.61 1.13
C LEU A 65 20.14 -3.35 1.26
N THR A 66 20.75 -2.69 0.27
CA THR A 66 22.20 -2.44 0.24
C THR A 66 22.70 -1.48 1.32
N ASP A 67 21.84 -0.55 1.76
CA ASP A 67 22.05 0.31 2.93
C ASP A 67 20.89 0.10 3.88
N GLU A 68 21.03 -0.87 4.78
CA GLU A 68 19.95 -1.30 5.68
C GLU A 68 19.52 -0.15 6.62
N VAL A 69 20.47 0.70 7.06
CA VAL A 69 20.18 1.83 7.95
C VAL A 69 19.35 2.88 7.22
N ALA A 70 19.75 3.26 6.01
CA ALA A 70 18.98 4.21 5.21
C ALA A 70 17.60 3.63 4.84
N CYS A 71 17.54 2.36 4.42
CA CYS A 71 16.28 1.69 4.09
C CYS A 71 15.34 1.64 5.30
N ARG A 72 15.86 1.44 6.51
CA ARG A 72 15.06 1.41 7.72
C ARG A 72 14.48 2.78 8.06
N ARG A 73 15.28 3.84 7.93
CA ARG A 73 14.80 5.23 8.08
C ARG A 73 13.67 5.54 7.10
N TRP A 74 13.84 5.15 5.83
CA TRP A 74 12.80 5.31 4.82
C TRP A 74 11.54 4.49 5.13
N ASP A 75 11.67 3.29 5.68
CA ASP A 75 10.52 2.49 6.11
C ASP A 75 9.73 3.24 7.18
N GLU A 76 10.39 3.78 8.20
CA GLU A 76 9.73 4.52 9.28
C GLU A 76 8.96 5.75 8.76
N LEU A 77 9.60 6.58 7.93
CA LEU A 77 8.97 7.75 7.30
C LEU A 77 7.77 7.35 6.43
N ALA A 78 7.95 6.37 5.56
CA ALA A 78 6.89 5.91 4.67
C ALA A 78 5.73 5.25 5.44
N GLN A 79 6.00 4.52 6.54
CA GLN A 79 4.95 3.95 7.38
C GLN A 79 4.10 5.03 8.05
N ALA A 80 4.73 6.11 8.54
CA ALA A 80 4.03 7.25 9.11
C ALA A 80 3.14 7.94 8.06
N ALA A 81 3.69 8.22 6.88
CA ALA A 81 2.94 8.79 5.75
C ALA A 81 1.78 7.89 5.31
N MET A 82 2.01 6.59 5.14
CA MET A 82 0.95 5.64 4.77
C MET A 82 -0.10 5.47 5.86
N ALA A 83 0.23 5.65 7.15
CA ALA A 83 -0.75 5.67 8.23
C ALA A 83 -1.72 6.85 8.07
N MET A 84 -1.20 8.05 7.80
CA MET A 84 -2.00 9.21 7.43
C MET A 84 -2.83 8.98 6.17
N GLY A 85 -2.21 8.44 5.12
CA GLY A 85 -2.87 8.11 3.87
C GLY A 85 -4.08 7.20 4.09
N ARG A 86 -3.92 6.14 4.87
CA ARG A 86 -5.02 5.22 5.24
C ARG A 86 -6.14 5.94 5.98
N ALA A 87 -5.82 6.79 6.96
CA ALA A 87 -6.82 7.54 7.72
C ALA A 87 -7.62 8.49 6.82
N ARG A 88 -6.93 9.23 5.94
CA ARG A 88 -7.56 10.13 4.95
C ARG A 88 -8.47 9.37 4.00
N VAL A 89 -7.97 8.29 3.38
CA VAL A 89 -8.74 7.49 2.42
C VAL A 89 -9.97 6.86 3.07
N ALA A 90 -9.84 6.34 4.29
CA ALA A 90 -10.97 5.77 5.01
C ALA A 90 -12.05 6.83 5.31
N ARG A 91 -11.66 8.07 5.61
CA ARG A 91 -12.60 9.18 5.78
C ARG A 91 -13.26 9.60 4.48
N ALA A 92 -12.47 9.81 3.42
CA ALA A 92 -13.01 10.13 2.09
C ALA A 92 -13.98 9.04 1.59
N THR A 93 -13.69 7.77 1.87
CA THR A 93 -14.60 6.65 1.56
C THR A 93 -15.88 6.70 2.41
N LEU A 94 -15.82 7.12 3.67
CA LEU A 94 -17.01 7.30 4.50
C LEU A 94 -17.93 8.41 4.00
N ASP A 95 -17.36 9.41 3.32
CA ASP A 95 -18.09 10.57 2.82
C ASP A 95 -18.57 10.38 1.37
N ASP A 96 -18.14 9.33 0.64
CA ASP A 96 -18.54 9.00 -0.73
C ASP A 96 -19.33 7.67 -0.80
N PRO A 97 -20.67 7.70 -0.97
CA PRO A 97 -21.49 6.49 -1.09
C PRO A 97 -21.14 5.58 -2.28
N GLU A 98 -20.66 6.13 -3.38
CA GLU A 98 -20.23 5.34 -4.55
C GLU A 98 -18.93 4.59 -4.21
N ALA A 99 -18.01 5.24 -3.50
CA ALA A 99 -16.77 4.61 -3.05
C ALA A 99 -17.05 3.48 -2.04
N GLN A 100 -18.04 3.65 -1.16
CA GLN A 100 -18.49 2.57 -0.26
C GLN A 100 -19.01 1.37 -1.04
N ALA A 101 -19.84 1.60 -2.06
CA ALA A 101 -20.40 0.55 -2.88
C ALA A 101 -19.32 -0.19 -3.71
N GLU A 102 -18.29 0.51 -4.18
CA GLU A 102 -17.13 -0.07 -4.86
C GLU A 102 -16.24 -0.90 -3.91
N ALA A 103 -16.07 -0.47 -2.67
CA ALA A 103 -15.25 -1.14 -1.65
C ALA A 103 -15.88 -2.43 -1.11
N LEU A 104 -17.17 -2.69 -1.37
CA LEU A 104 -17.83 -3.91 -0.94
C LEU A 104 -17.22 -5.14 -1.62
N PRO A 105 -16.99 -6.24 -0.86
CA PRO A 105 -16.44 -7.46 -1.41
C PRO A 105 -17.24 -8.00 -2.61
N PRO A 106 -16.60 -8.72 -3.55
CA PRO A 106 -17.24 -9.19 -4.77
C PRO A 106 -18.41 -10.16 -4.50
N PHE A 107 -18.41 -10.84 -3.35
CA PHE A 107 -19.51 -11.73 -2.95
C PHE A 107 -20.80 -10.97 -2.56
N VAL A 108 -20.76 -9.65 -2.34
CA VAL A 108 -21.95 -8.85 -2.04
C VAL A 108 -22.69 -8.54 -3.34
N PRO A 109 -23.95 -9.02 -3.51
CA PRO A 109 -24.73 -8.79 -4.72
C PRO A 109 -24.92 -7.31 -5.02
N LYS A 110 -24.82 -6.91 -6.31
CA LYS A 110 -24.94 -5.50 -6.75
C LYS A 110 -26.23 -4.83 -6.26
N SER A 111 -27.35 -5.55 -6.28
CA SER A 111 -28.65 -5.06 -5.81
C SER A 111 -28.71 -4.72 -4.33
N LEU A 112 -27.86 -5.34 -3.50
CA LEU A 112 -27.80 -5.11 -2.06
C LEU A 112 -26.77 -4.05 -1.65
N ARG A 113 -25.92 -3.59 -2.57
CA ARG A 113 -24.82 -2.65 -2.25
C ARG A 113 -25.31 -1.33 -1.67
N GLY A 114 -26.43 -0.78 -2.18
CA GLY A 114 -27.03 0.45 -1.64
C GLY A 114 -27.59 0.29 -0.22
N ALA A 115 -28.25 -0.84 0.07
CA ALA A 115 -28.77 -1.15 1.41
C ALA A 115 -27.68 -1.53 2.41
N SER A 116 -26.50 -1.94 1.93
CA SER A 116 -25.34 -2.36 2.73
C SER A 116 -24.52 -1.18 3.31
N SER A 117 -24.94 0.06 3.09
CA SER A 117 -24.19 1.27 3.50
C SER A 117 -23.94 1.36 5.01
N GLY A 118 -24.79 0.76 5.84
CA GLY A 118 -24.58 0.69 7.30
C GLY A 118 -23.39 -0.18 7.69
N VAL A 119 -23.23 -1.33 7.01
CA VAL A 119 -22.11 -2.27 7.22
C VAL A 119 -20.81 -1.67 6.70
N ALA A 120 -20.85 -1.04 5.50
CA ALA A 120 -19.69 -0.34 4.95
C ALA A 120 -19.21 0.79 5.87
N ARG A 121 -20.14 1.62 6.38
CA ARG A 121 -19.81 2.68 7.35
C ARG A 121 -19.23 2.12 8.65
N TRP A 122 -19.80 1.03 9.18
CA TRP A 122 -19.25 0.37 10.36
C TRP A 122 -17.82 -0.14 10.13
N ALA A 123 -17.57 -0.82 9.00
CA ALA A 123 -16.25 -1.34 8.65
C ALA A 123 -15.21 -0.22 8.50
N CYS A 124 -15.54 0.86 7.78
CA CYS A 124 -14.66 2.02 7.65
C CYS A 124 -14.37 2.71 8.99
N ARG A 125 -15.36 2.84 9.88
CA ARG A 125 -15.13 3.38 11.24
C ARG A 125 -14.21 2.49 12.07
N LYS A 126 -14.37 1.17 11.99
CA LYS A 126 -13.46 0.23 12.66
C LYS A 126 -12.04 0.31 12.09
N LEU A 127 -11.89 0.49 10.77
CA LEU A 127 -10.58 0.74 10.16
C LEU A 127 -9.96 2.05 10.65
N LEU A 128 -10.73 3.15 10.70
CA LEU A 128 -10.26 4.41 11.28
C LEU A 128 -9.78 4.25 12.72
N SER A 129 -10.55 3.53 13.55
CA SER A 129 -10.17 3.21 14.92
C SER A 129 -8.89 2.35 15.00
N LYS A 130 -8.61 1.53 13.98
CA LYS A 130 -7.43 0.65 13.93
C LYS A 130 -6.16 1.40 13.52
N TYR A 131 -6.27 2.40 12.65
CA TYR A 131 -5.10 3.14 12.13
C TYR A 131 -4.79 4.44 12.88
N GLY A 132 -5.74 4.94 13.68
CA GLY A 132 -5.58 6.21 14.39
C GLY A 132 -5.61 7.42 13.44
N PRO A 133 -5.44 8.65 13.96
CA PRO A 133 -5.47 9.86 13.15
C PRO A 133 -4.23 10.01 12.25
N GLY A 134 -3.10 9.38 12.61
CA GLY A 134 -1.78 9.60 11.99
C GLY A 134 -1.18 10.96 12.36
N ASP A 135 0.06 11.21 11.93
CA ASP A 135 0.72 12.51 12.06
C ASP A 135 0.43 13.39 10.82
N PRO A 136 -0.30 14.51 10.95
CA PRO A 136 -0.69 15.38 9.84
C PRO A 136 0.45 15.80 8.90
N GLY A 137 1.69 15.92 9.40
CA GLY A 137 2.86 16.34 8.62
C GLY A 137 3.56 15.21 7.86
N ALA A 138 3.38 13.95 8.28
CA ALA A 138 4.22 12.84 7.83
C ALA A 138 4.16 12.58 6.31
N MET A 139 3.02 12.86 5.66
CA MET A 139 2.93 12.74 4.21
C MET A 139 3.73 13.83 3.50
N ASN A 140 3.70 15.07 3.97
CA ASN A 140 4.50 16.14 3.37
C ASN A 140 6.00 15.88 3.61
N GLU A 141 6.37 15.49 4.84
CA GLU A 141 7.75 15.17 5.22
C GLU A 141 8.37 14.10 4.31
N VAL A 142 7.71 12.94 4.12
CA VAL A 142 8.26 11.88 3.26
C VAL A 142 8.39 12.32 1.80
N LEU A 143 7.49 13.18 1.31
CA LEU A 143 7.49 13.63 -0.08
C LEU A 143 8.56 14.70 -0.32
N ASP A 144 8.71 15.65 0.60
CA ASP A 144 9.77 16.66 0.54
C ASP A 144 11.15 15.99 0.60
N GLU A 145 11.34 15.09 1.56
CA GLU A 145 12.59 14.35 1.65
C GLU A 145 12.84 13.47 0.41
N ALA A 146 11.81 12.84 -0.14
CA ALA A 146 11.96 12.02 -1.33
C ALA A 146 12.37 12.87 -2.53
N ARG A 147 11.74 14.04 -2.71
CA ARG A 147 12.10 14.99 -3.77
C ARG A 147 13.55 15.44 -3.64
N ASP A 148 14.00 15.77 -2.43
CA ASP A 148 15.39 16.18 -2.18
C ASP A 148 16.39 15.04 -2.42
N ALA A 149 16.06 13.82 -1.97
CA ALA A 149 16.92 12.65 -2.11
C ALA A 149 17.05 12.18 -3.57
N ILE A 150 15.95 12.24 -4.32
CA ILE A 150 15.93 11.87 -5.74
C ILE A 150 16.63 12.97 -6.55
N GLY A 151 16.30 14.24 -6.34
CA GLY A 151 16.81 15.36 -7.14
C GLY A 151 16.63 15.12 -8.64
N ASP A 152 17.72 15.22 -9.40
CA ASP A 152 17.76 14.88 -10.84
C ASP A 152 18.04 13.39 -11.12
N GLY A 153 18.12 12.57 -10.08
CA GLY A 153 18.41 11.14 -10.16
C GLY A 153 17.21 10.27 -10.49
N ASP A 154 17.46 8.97 -10.59
CA ASP A 154 16.43 7.96 -10.89
C ASP A 154 15.91 7.24 -9.64
N HIS A 155 16.64 7.30 -8.52
CA HIS A 155 16.38 6.51 -7.32
C HIS A 155 16.54 7.35 -6.05
N VAL A 156 15.86 6.93 -4.98
CA VAL A 156 15.93 7.55 -3.65
C VAL A 156 17.31 7.35 -3.02
N LEU A 157 17.92 6.19 -3.27
CA LEU A 157 19.32 5.90 -2.94
C LEU A 157 20.15 5.82 -4.22
N ARG A 158 21.43 5.45 -4.15
CA ARG A 158 22.32 5.41 -5.32
C ARG A 158 21.87 4.47 -6.44
N ALA A 159 21.03 3.48 -6.14
CA ALA A 159 20.49 2.50 -7.06
C ALA A 159 19.09 2.09 -6.60
N PHE A 160 18.36 1.36 -7.45
CA PHE A 160 17.04 0.83 -7.11
C PHE A 160 17.10 0.01 -5.82
N SER A 161 16.25 0.38 -4.87
CA SER A 161 16.31 -0.08 -3.49
C SER A 161 14.91 -0.23 -2.88
N TYR A 162 14.86 -0.75 -1.65
CA TYR A 162 13.62 -0.81 -0.89
C TYR A 162 13.03 0.58 -0.61
N ALA A 163 13.86 1.63 -0.50
CA ALA A 163 13.41 3.00 -0.32
C ALA A 163 12.53 3.48 -1.48
N ASP A 164 12.89 3.14 -2.73
CA ASP A 164 12.10 3.48 -3.91
C ASP A 164 10.70 2.86 -3.87
N ILE A 165 10.62 1.59 -3.43
CA ILE A 165 9.35 0.85 -3.30
C ILE A 165 8.46 1.50 -2.23
N LEU A 166 9.06 1.92 -1.11
CA LEU A 166 8.36 2.58 -0.01
C LEU A 166 7.79 3.94 -0.41
N VAL A 167 8.59 4.79 -1.05
CA VAL A 167 8.14 6.11 -1.54
C VAL A 167 7.06 5.94 -2.60
N ALA A 168 7.24 5.01 -3.55
CA ALA A 168 6.20 4.67 -4.52
C ALA A 168 4.90 4.21 -3.84
N GLY A 169 5.01 3.44 -2.74
CA GLY A 169 3.88 3.01 -1.92
C GLY A 169 3.17 4.16 -1.19
N ALA A 170 3.91 5.15 -0.69
CA ALA A 170 3.33 6.36 -0.10
C ALA A 170 2.57 7.20 -1.15
N LEU A 171 3.13 7.34 -2.36
CA LEU A 171 2.53 8.08 -3.48
C LEU A 171 1.19 7.49 -3.95
N GLU A 172 0.89 6.21 -3.70
CA GLU A 172 -0.44 5.65 -3.94
C GLU A 172 -1.55 6.37 -3.16
N PHE A 173 -1.22 6.96 -2.00
CA PHE A 173 -2.14 7.76 -1.19
C PHE A 173 -2.16 9.24 -1.57
N VAL A 174 -1.31 9.67 -2.51
CA VAL A 174 -1.36 10.99 -3.15
C VAL A 174 -2.24 10.90 -4.39
N SER A 175 -1.90 9.98 -5.30
CA SER A 175 -2.74 9.66 -6.45
C SER A 175 -2.46 8.22 -6.88
N PRO A 176 -3.46 7.33 -6.92
CA PRO A 176 -3.22 5.92 -7.21
C PRO A 176 -2.71 5.72 -8.64
N TYR A 177 -1.71 4.85 -8.83
CA TYR A 177 -1.19 4.50 -10.14
C TYR A 177 -2.30 4.00 -11.08
N ALA A 178 -2.34 4.54 -12.30
CA ALA A 178 -3.35 4.23 -13.32
C ALA A 178 -3.37 2.74 -13.72
N GLY A 179 -2.29 2.02 -13.46
CA GLY A 179 -2.08 0.69 -13.96
C GLY A 179 -1.54 0.71 -15.39
N GLY A 180 -0.83 -0.35 -15.77
CA GLY A 180 -0.45 -0.61 -17.14
C GLY A 180 -1.51 -1.41 -17.91
N PRO A 181 -1.27 -1.75 -19.18
CA PRO A 181 -2.22 -2.47 -20.02
C PRO A 181 -2.73 -3.78 -19.38
N LYS A 182 -4.00 -4.12 -19.65
CA LYS A 182 -4.63 -5.37 -19.17
C LYS A 182 -3.81 -6.58 -19.64
N GLY A 183 -3.47 -7.48 -18.71
CA GLY A 183 -2.66 -8.67 -18.98
C GLY A 183 -1.17 -8.50 -18.65
N THR A 184 -0.73 -7.30 -18.30
CA THR A 184 0.62 -7.05 -17.76
C THR A 184 0.61 -7.12 -16.22
N ARG A 185 1.79 -7.31 -15.61
CA ARG A 185 1.97 -7.14 -14.16
C ARG A 185 1.53 -5.75 -13.68
N ALA A 186 1.73 -4.70 -14.49
CA ALA A 186 1.27 -3.34 -14.21
C ALA A 186 -0.26 -3.21 -14.29
N GLY A 187 -0.95 -4.07 -15.05
CA GLY A 187 -2.42 -4.15 -15.15
C GLY A 187 -3.07 -5.12 -14.15
N HIS A 188 -2.34 -5.55 -13.12
CA HIS A 188 -2.82 -6.52 -12.13
C HIS A 188 -4.07 -6.01 -11.41
N ARG A 189 -4.96 -6.92 -11.01
CA ARG A 189 -6.27 -6.60 -10.40
C ARG A 189 -6.13 -5.70 -9.17
N ARG A 190 -5.05 -5.84 -8.39
CA ARG A 190 -4.79 -5.05 -7.18
C ARG A 190 -4.62 -3.53 -7.43
N TYR A 191 -4.30 -3.11 -8.66
CA TYR A 191 -4.20 -1.69 -9.05
C TYR A 191 -5.47 -1.14 -9.67
N ARG A 192 -6.43 -2.01 -10.00
CA ARG A 192 -7.72 -1.59 -10.56
C ARG A 192 -8.64 -1.12 -9.45
N ARG A 193 -8.68 0.20 -9.30
CA ARG A 193 -9.65 0.90 -8.46
C ARG A 193 -10.75 1.46 -9.37
N GLY A 194 -12.00 1.31 -8.96
CA GLY A 194 -13.11 1.95 -9.66
C GLY A 194 -13.03 3.49 -9.57
N PRO A 195 -13.78 4.23 -10.40
CA PRO A 195 -13.74 5.68 -10.40
C PRO A 195 -13.97 6.31 -9.03
N ALA A 196 -14.93 5.82 -8.23
CA ALA A 196 -15.22 6.40 -6.93
C ALA A 196 -14.11 6.12 -5.91
N THR A 197 -13.58 4.90 -5.90
CA THR A 197 -12.42 4.52 -5.10
C THR A 197 -11.21 5.38 -5.49
N ARG A 198 -10.97 5.60 -6.80
CA ARG A 198 -9.88 6.47 -7.25
C ARG A 198 -10.02 7.89 -6.71
N ARG A 199 -11.22 8.48 -6.79
CA ARG A 199 -11.48 9.82 -6.22
C ARG A 199 -11.19 9.87 -4.72
N ALA A 200 -11.63 8.89 -3.94
CA ALA A 200 -11.34 8.83 -2.50
C ALA A 200 -9.83 8.68 -2.19
N TRP A 201 -9.10 7.96 -3.06
CA TRP A 201 -7.66 7.76 -2.95
C TRP A 201 -6.82 8.95 -3.41
N THR A 202 -7.34 9.84 -4.26
CA THR A 202 -6.61 11.02 -4.72
C THR A 202 -6.68 12.17 -3.71
N ASN A 203 -5.52 12.76 -3.40
CA ASN A 203 -5.40 14.06 -2.76
C ASN A 203 -5.00 15.08 -3.83
N ALA A 204 -5.97 15.85 -4.33
CA ALA A 204 -5.76 16.77 -5.46
C ALA A 204 -4.66 17.81 -5.18
N ARG A 205 -4.59 18.34 -3.95
CA ARG A 205 -3.57 19.32 -3.56
C ARG A 205 -2.16 18.73 -3.66
N LEU A 206 -1.94 17.58 -3.04
CA LEU A 206 -0.63 16.93 -3.08
C LEU A 206 -0.29 16.38 -4.48
N ALA A 207 -1.28 15.98 -5.26
CA ALA A 207 -1.05 15.52 -6.62
C ALA A 207 -0.60 16.65 -7.56
N ASP A 208 -1.11 17.87 -7.34
CA ASP A 208 -0.66 19.08 -8.04
C ASP A 208 0.73 19.50 -7.58
N GLU A 209 0.94 19.55 -6.25
CA GLU A 209 2.19 19.98 -5.63
C GLU A 209 3.36 19.01 -5.88
N TYR A 210 3.11 17.71 -5.95
CA TYR A 210 4.12 16.64 -6.11
C TYR A 210 3.93 15.84 -7.41
N GLY A 211 3.53 16.51 -8.48
CA GLY A 211 3.35 15.91 -9.81
C GLY A 211 4.65 15.27 -10.36
N ASP A 212 5.80 15.90 -10.11
CA ASP A 212 7.14 15.40 -10.43
C ASP A 212 7.42 14.02 -9.80
N LEU A 213 7.05 13.83 -8.53
CA LEU A 213 7.22 12.54 -7.85
C LEU A 213 6.26 11.47 -8.39
N LEU A 214 5.05 11.86 -8.80
CA LEU A 214 4.13 10.93 -9.46
C LEU A 214 4.69 10.46 -10.81
N GLU A 215 5.26 11.36 -11.60
CA GLU A 215 5.94 11.01 -12.84
C GLU A 215 7.17 10.12 -12.60
N TRP A 216 7.97 10.43 -11.58
CA TRP A 216 9.09 9.59 -11.16
C TRP A 216 8.63 8.17 -10.81
N ARG A 217 7.57 8.02 -10.01
CA ARG A 217 7.00 6.70 -9.66
C ARG A 217 6.56 5.94 -10.90
N ASP A 218 5.91 6.62 -11.84
CA ASP A 218 5.40 5.99 -13.04
C ASP A 218 6.56 5.50 -13.94
N ARG A 219 7.66 6.26 -14.02
CA ARG A 219 8.92 5.79 -14.65
C ARG A 219 9.55 4.62 -13.89
N LEU A 220 9.57 4.66 -12.56
CA LEU A 220 10.09 3.58 -11.71
C LEU A 220 9.33 2.27 -11.98
N TYR A 221 8.00 2.32 -12.02
CA TYR A 221 7.16 1.16 -12.36
C TYR A 221 7.34 0.68 -13.80
N ALA A 222 7.64 1.55 -14.76
CA ALA A 222 7.94 1.12 -16.12
C ALA A 222 9.28 0.39 -16.24
N ARG A 223 10.26 0.71 -15.39
CA ARG A 223 11.62 0.12 -15.43
C ARG A 223 11.76 -1.18 -14.63
N HIS A 224 11.18 -1.25 -13.44
CA HIS A 224 11.50 -2.30 -12.45
C HIS A 224 10.40 -3.34 -12.25
N ARG A 225 9.49 -3.50 -13.21
CA ARG A 225 8.27 -4.30 -13.02
C ARG A 225 8.02 -5.35 -14.09
#